data_AF-A0A6J7EFD5-F1
#
_entry.id   AF-A0A6J7EFD5-F1
#
_cell.length_a   1.000
_cell.length_b   1.000
_cell.length_c   1.000
_cell.angle_alpha   90.00
_cell.angle_beta   90.00
_cell.angle_gamma   90.00
#
_symmetry.space_group_name_H-M   'P 1'
#
loop_
_entity.id
_entity.type
_entity.pdbx_description
1 polymer ?
#
loop_
_entity_poly.entity_id
_entity_poly.type
_entity_poly.pdbx_seq_one_letter_code
_entity_poly.pdbx_strand_id
1 'polypeptide(L)'
;MNGPASALLAGSWSDSLNQLTTFAVLAFIGARLFTGLRRSLANDGRTLVRSIVRGIRWRHVWPVPFVLSMVIAAATALEKIPGLDWGWWSALGGQGNPVFGTNTSTGGTVWEWLIPVVFMAMLVPALPLFAYAEERMFRRCAEQWSTRRRAAKVVQFGLVHALIGIPIGVALALSIGGAYFMASYLRSYRRHLSQQEATLESTRAHTTYNGLIVTLIITAVVADTILNG
;
A
#
# COMPACT_ATOMS: atom_id res chain seq x y z
N MET A 1 -18.66 -39.57 -16.53
CA MET A 1 -19.53 -38.67 -17.32
C MET A 1 -19.93 -37.51 -16.41
N ASN A 2 -19.25 -36.37 -16.51
CA ASN A 2 -19.60 -35.16 -15.76
C ASN A 2 -20.52 -34.31 -16.67
N GLY A 3 -21.81 -34.30 -16.38
CA GLY A 3 -22.82 -33.61 -17.19
C GLY A 3 -22.74 -32.08 -17.07
N PRO A 4 -23.39 -31.33 -17.98
CA PRO A 4 -23.38 -29.86 -18.00
C PRO A 4 -23.92 -29.21 -16.70
N ALA A 5 -24.75 -29.93 -15.94
CA ALA A 5 -25.23 -29.47 -14.64
C ALA A 5 -24.13 -29.36 -13.56
N SER A 6 -23.12 -30.22 -13.58
CA SER A 6 -22.02 -30.13 -12.61
C SER A 6 -21.06 -28.97 -12.94
N ALA A 7 -20.94 -28.60 -14.21
CA ALA A 7 -20.18 -27.42 -14.64
C ALA A 7 -20.90 -26.10 -14.30
N LEU A 8 -22.23 -26.04 -14.47
CA LEU A 8 -23.04 -24.88 -14.09
C LEU A 8 -23.05 -24.64 -12.57
N LEU A 9 -23.18 -25.71 -11.78
CA LEU A 9 -23.11 -25.61 -10.33
C LEU A 9 -21.70 -25.18 -9.88
N ALA A 10 -20.64 -25.80 -10.41
CA ALA A 10 -19.26 -25.42 -10.09
C ALA A 10 -18.95 -23.95 -10.41
N GLY A 11 -19.46 -23.43 -11.54
CA GLY A 11 -19.36 -22.00 -11.89
C GLY A 11 -20.10 -21.09 -10.91
N SER A 12 -21.31 -21.45 -10.49
CA SER A 12 -22.09 -20.64 -9.53
C SER A 12 -21.43 -20.54 -8.15
N TRP A 13 -20.74 -21.60 -7.70
CA TRP A 13 -20.01 -21.60 -6.43
C TRP A 13 -18.72 -20.77 -6.50
N SER A 14 -17.96 -20.88 -7.61
CA SER A 14 -16.77 -20.04 -7.80
C SER A 14 -17.13 -18.55 -7.85
N ASP A 15 -18.22 -18.19 -8.53
CA ASP A 15 -18.65 -16.80 -8.64
C ASP A 15 -19.12 -16.24 -7.30
N SER A 16 -19.87 -17.04 -6.54
CA SER A 16 -20.33 -16.66 -5.19
C SER A 16 -19.16 -16.49 -4.21
N LEU A 17 -18.17 -17.38 -4.25
CA LEU A 17 -16.96 -17.29 -3.41
C LEU A 17 -16.09 -16.09 -3.79
N ASN A 18 -15.97 -15.79 -5.07
CA ASN A 18 -15.22 -14.65 -5.59
C ASN A 18 -15.86 -13.32 -5.15
N GLN A 19 -17.19 -13.22 -5.24
CA GLN A 19 -17.94 -12.06 -4.77
C GLN A 19 -17.81 -11.91 -3.25
N LEU A 20 -18.02 -12.98 -2.48
CA LEU A 20 -17.88 -12.95 -1.03
C LEU A 20 -16.48 -12.49 -0.59
N THR A 21 -15.44 -13.01 -1.24
CA THR A 21 -14.04 -12.64 -0.95
C THR A 21 -13.79 -11.17 -1.28
N THR A 22 -14.27 -10.69 -2.43
CA THR A 22 -14.17 -9.28 -2.84
C THR A 22 -14.84 -8.37 -1.81
N PHE A 23 -16.09 -8.65 -1.43
CA PHE A 23 -16.82 -7.86 -0.45
C PHE A 23 -16.17 -7.91 0.93
N ALA A 24 -15.68 -9.07 1.36
CA ALA A 24 -14.98 -9.20 2.64
C ALA A 24 -13.71 -8.36 2.69
N VAL A 25 -12.90 -8.34 1.61
CA VAL A 25 -11.70 -7.51 1.53
C VAL A 25 -12.04 -6.03 1.47
N LEU A 26 -13.00 -5.62 0.64
CA LEU A 26 -13.43 -4.23 0.55
C LEU A 26 -14.01 -3.73 1.89
N ALA A 27 -14.81 -4.56 2.57
CA ALA A 27 -15.33 -4.23 3.90
C ALA A 27 -14.20 -4.13 4.94
N PHE A 28 -13.23 -5.05 4.92
CA PHE A 28 -12.06 -4.99 5.80
C PHE A 28 -11.23 -3.72 5.55
N ILE A 29 -10.88 -3.43 4.30
CA ILE A 29 -10.14 -2.22 3.91
C ILE A 29 -10.94 -0.96 4.32
N GLY A 30 -12.23 -0.91 4.00
CA GLY A 30 -13.12 0.20 4.35
C GLY A 30 -13.18 0.43 5.87
N ALA A 31 -13.33 -0.63 6.67
CA ALA A 31 -13.34 -0.53 8.12
C ALA A 31 -12.00 -0.01 8.68
N ARG A 32 -10.87 -0.45 8.11
CA ARG A 32 -9.52 0.00 8.49
C ARG A 32 -9.31 1.48 8.15
N LEU A 33 -9.72 1.91 6.95
CA LEU A 33 -9.68 3.31 6.51
C LEU A 33 -10.54 4.20 7.39
N PHE A 34 -11.79 3.79 7.65
CA PHE A 34 -12.70 4.54 8.51
C PHE A 34 -12.16 4.70 9.93
N THR A 35 -11.57 3.63 10.50
CA THR A 35 -10.92 3.67 11.81
C THR A 35 -9.70 4.60 11.79
N GLY A 36 -8.89 4.54 10.73
CA GLY A 36 -7.75 5.43 10.52
C GLY A 36 -8.15 6.91 10.43
N LEU A 37 -9.22 7.20 9.67
CA LEU A 37 -9.79 8.53 9.53
C LEU A 37 -10.36 9.04 10.86
N ARG A 38 -11.17 8.25 11.56
CA ARG A 38 -11.67 8.63 12.90
C ARG A 38 -10.52 8.97 13.84
N ARG A 39 -9.46 8.17 13.82
CA ARG A 39 -8.28 8.41 14.67
C ARG A 39 -7.50 9.64 14.24
N SER A 40 -7.32 9.88 12.94
CA SER A 40 -6.63 11.08 12.45
C SER A 40 -7.40 12.37 12.79
N LEU A 41 -8.73 12.27 12.88
CA LEU A 41 -9.60 13.37 13.29
C LEU A 41 -9.69 13.56 14.81
N ALA A 42 -9.30 12.58 15.63
CA ALA A 42 -9.24 12.73 17.08
C ALA A 42 -8.02 13.56 17.54
N ASN A 43 -8.08 14.21 18.70
CA ASN A 43 -7.06 15.15 19.18
C ASN A 43 -5.64 14.56 19.22
N ASP A 44 -5.48 13.34 19.76
CA ASP A 44 -4.19 12.66 19.84
C ASP A 44 -3.64 12.33 18.46
N GLY A 45 -4.52 11.87 17.55
CA GLY A 45 -4.14 11.56 16.17
C GLY A 45 -3.76 12.80 15.39
N ARG A 46 -4.51 13.91 15.51
CA ARG A 46 -4.16 15.20 14.91
C ARG A 46 -2.80 15.70 15.37
N THR A 47 -2.50 15.55 16.65
CA THR A 47 -1.21 15.97 17.23
C THR A 47 -0.07 15.14 16.64
N LEU A 48 -0.23 13.82 16.55
CA LEU A 48 0.75 12.94 15.93
C LEU A 48 0.93 13.21 14.44
N VAL A 49 -0.16 13.30 13.68
CA VAL A 49 -0.14 13.64 12.24
C VAL A 49 0.59 14.96 12.02
N ARG A 50 0.24 16.00 12.80
CA ARG A 50 0.87 17.32 12.72
C ARG A 50 2.37 17.24 13.05
N SER A 51 2.78 16.43 14.02
CA SER A 51 4.19 16.20 14.34
C SER A 51 4.95 15.53 13.18
N ILE A 52 4.35 14.52 12.55
CA ILE A 52 4.92 13.84 11.38
C ILE A 52 5.06 14.85 10.23
N VAL A 53 3.96 15.48 9.82
CA VAL A 53 3.92 16.37 8.65
C VAL A 53 4.83 17.58 8.82
N ARG A 54 4.82 18.24 10.00
CA ARG A 54 5.72 19.39 10.26
C ARG A 54 7.20 19.01 10.31
N GLY A 55 7.50 17.73 10.57
CA GLY A 55 8.85 17.19 10.55
C GLY A 55 9.34 16.81 9.15
N ILE A 56 8.47 16.80 8.13
CA ILE A 56 8.89 16.57 6.75
C ILE A 56 9.81 17.72 6.30
N ARG A 57 10.84 17.33 5.55
CA ARG A 57 11.97 18.16 5.10
C ARG A 57 12.42 17.63 3.74
N TRP A 58 13.14 18.45 2.98
CA TRP A 58 13.64 18.07 1.64
C TRP A 58 14.39 16.73 1.62
N ARG A 59 15.11 16.38 2.69
CA ARG A 59 15.79 15.07 2.85
C ARG A 59 14.89 13.85 2.75
N HIS A 60 13.59 14.01 2.95
CA HIS A 60 12.58 12.96 2.81
C HIS A 60 11.99 12.93 1.39
N VAL A 61 12.04 14.04 0.66
CA VAL A 61 11.42 14.19 -0.66
C VAL A 61 12.37 13.78 -1.76
N TRP A 62 13.60 14.32 -1.77
CA TRP A 62 14.54 14.10 -2.87
C TRP A 62 14.95 12.63 -3.11
N PRO A 63 15.00 11.72 -2.11
CA PRO A 63 15.30 10.32 -2.38
C PRO A 63 14.15 9.58 -3.07
N VAL A 64 12.91 10.07 -2.93
CA VAL A 64 11.71 9.34 -3.34
C VAL A 64 11.69 9.05 -4.85
N PRO A 65 12.00 9.99 -5.77
CA PRO A 65 12.08 9.67 -7.19
C PRO A 65 13.02 8.50 -7.51
N PHE A 66 14.17 8.41 -6.83
CA PHE A 66 15.12 7.33 -7.05
C PHE A 66 14.62 6.00 -6.48
N VAL A 67 14.13 6.01 -5.23
CA VAL A 67 13.58 4.81 -4.59
C VAL A 67 12.37 4.29 -5.37
N LEU A 68 11.47 5.17 -5.80
CA LEU A 68 10.29 4.83 -6.58
C LEU A 68 10.68 4.28 -7.95
N SER A 69 11.66 4.88 -8.64
CA SER A 69 12.17 4.35 -9.92
C SER A 69 12.76 2.95 -9.75
N MET A 70 13.49 2.69 -8.67
CA MET A 70 14.03 1.36 -8.37
C MET A 70 12.92 0.35 -8.08
N VAL A 71 11.89 0.74 -7.32
CA VAL A 71 10.72 -0.10 -7.05
C VAL A 71 9.99 -0.43 -8.34
N ILE A 72 9.72 0.56 -9.20
CA ILE A 72 9.06 0.36 -10.49
C ILE A 72 9.89 -0.57 -11.38
N ALA A 73 11.19 -0.30 -11.55
CA ALA A 73 12.06 -1.13 -12.36
C ALA A 73 12.12 -2.59 -11.86
N ALA A 74 12.21 -2.79 -10.54
CA ALA A 74 12.20 -4.12 -9.94
C ALA A 74 10.84 -4.81 -10.11
N ALA A 75 9.73 -4.10 -9.91
CA ALA A 75 8.38 -4.63 -10.12
C ALA A 75 8.20 -5.10 -11.57
N THR A 76 8.51 -4.25 -12.55
CA THR A 76 8.42 -4.57 -13.98
C THR A 76 9.32 -5.75 -14.38
N ALA A 77 10.48 -5.90 -13.76
CA ALA A 77 11.35 -7.05 -14.01
C ALA A 77 10.78 -8.34 -13.39
N LEU A 78 10.29 -8.27 -12.15
CA LEU A 78 9.76 -9.42 -11.43
C LEU A 78 8.43 -9.92 -12.03
N GLU A 79 7.57 -9.04 -12.50
CA GLU A 79 6.30 -9.42 -13.17
C GLU A 79 6.52 -10.21 -14.47
N LYS A 80 7.71 -10.14 -15.08
CA LYS A 80 8.05 -10.99 -16.25
C LYS A 80 8.35 -12.43 -15.87
N ILE A 81 8.52 -12.73 -14.58
CA ILE A 81 8.78 -14.08 -14.09
C ILE A 81 7.42 -14.78 -13.88
N PRO A 82 7.18 -15.93 -14.53
CA PRO A 82 5.91 -16.65 -14.40
C PRO A 82 5.54 -16.91 -12.94
N GLY A 83 4.32 -16.51 -12.55
CA GLY A 83 3.79 -16.71 -11.21
C GLY A 83 4.06 -15.56 -10.23
N LEU A 84 4.93 -14.59 -10.56
CA LEU A 84 5.12 -13.39 -9.75
C LEU A 84 4.17 -12.24 -10.13
N ASP A 85 3.58 -12.29 -11.32
CA ASP A 85 2.46 -11.47 -11.76
C ASP A 85 1.14 -11.81 -11.04
N TRP A 86 1.10 -12.96 -10.35
CA TRP A 86 -0.06 -13.39 -9.60
C TRP A 86 -0.30 -12.56 -8.34
N GLY A 87 -1.55 -12.13 -8.17
CA GLY A 87 -2.13 -11.63 -6.93
C GLY A 87 -3.58 -12.11 -6.83
N TRP A 88 -4.11 -12.28 -5.62
CA TRP A 88 -5.48 -12.81 -5.47
C TRP A 88 -6.54 -11.90 -6.11
N TRP A 89 -6.29 -10.58 -6.22
CA TRP A 89 -7.18 -9.66 -6.95
C TRP A 89 -7.28 -10.01 -8.44
N SER A 90 -6.14 -10.29 -9.07
CA SER A 90 -6.06 -10.73 -10.46
C SER A 90 -6.79 -12.07 -10.65
N ALA A 91 -6.72 -12.97 -9.66
CA ALA A 91 -7.44 -14.25 -9.68
C ALA A 91 -8.97 -14.08 -9.65
N LEU A 92 -9.49 -12.94 -9.17
CA LEU A 92 -10.91 -12.58 -9.18
C LEU A 92 -11.33 -11.86 -10.46
N GLY A 93 -10.45 -11.77 -11.47
CA GLY A 93 -10.71 -11.06 -12.72
C GLY A 93 -10.54 -9.54 -12.61
N GLY A 94 -10.01 -9.05 -11.49
CA GLY A 94 -9.67 -7.64 -11.33
C GLY A 94 -8.39 -7.28 -12.09
N GLN A 95 -8.36 -6.09 -12.71
CA GLN A 95 -7.11 -5.54 -13.24
C GLN A 95 -6.55 -4.49 -12.29
N GLY A 96 -5.23 -4.33 -12.21
CA GLY A 96 -4.60 -3.35 -11.32
C GLY A 96 -4.68 -3.71 -9.84
N ASN A 97 -5.08 -2.74 -8.99
CA ASN A 97 -5.23 -2.92 -7.53
C ASN A 97 -6.73 -2.93 -7.17
N PRO A 98 -7.20 -3.67 -6.14
CA PRO A 98 -8.63 -3.68 -5.74
C PRO A 98 -9.32 -2.32 -5.56
N VAL A 99 -8.55 -1.27 -5.30
CA VAL A 99 -9.03 0.08 -5.04
C VAL A 99 -9.08 0.95 -6.31
N PHE A 100 -8.07 0.84 -7.16
CA PHE A 100 -7.89 1.69 -8.35
C PHE A 100 -8.17 0.95 -9.66
N GLY A 101 -8.34 -0.36 -9.55
CA GLY A 101 -8.57 -1.28 -10.63
C GLY A 101 -10.03 -1.33 -11.03
N THR A 102 -10.27 -1.44 -12.32
CA THR A 102 -11.59 -1.72 -12.85
C THR A 102 -11.85 -3.22 -12.86
N ASN A 103 -13.09 -3.62 -12.64
CA ASN A 103 -13.58 -4.93 -13.02
C ASN A 103 -14.85 -4.78 -13.86
N THR A 104 -15.34 -5.88 -14.41
CA THR A 104 -16.56 -5.91 -15.23
C THR A 104 -17.80 -5.41 -14.47
N SER A 105 -17.77 -5.36 -13.14
CA SER A 105 -18.88 -4.92 -12.30
C SER A 105 -18.91 -3.41 -12.04
N THR A 106 -17.79 -2.69 -12.19
CA THR A 106 -17.71 -1.24 -11.91
C THR A 106 -17.53 -0.37 -13.15
N GLY A 107 -16.94 -0.90 -14.23
CA GLY A 107 -16.63 -0.15 -15.44
C GLY A 107 -17.87 0.47 -16.12
N GLY A 108 -17.77 1.74 -16.51
CA GLY A 108 -18.84 2.48 -17.17
C GLY A 108 -19.98 2.93 -16.24
N THR A 109 -19.81 2.79 -14.92
CA THR A 109 -20.81 3.19 -13.91
C THR A 109 -20.26 4.28 -12.98
N VAL A 110 -21.14 4.92 -12.20
CA VAL A 110 -20.73 5.90 -11.17
C VAL A 110 -19.77 5.31 -10.12
N TRP A 111 -19.79 3.98 -9.92
CA TRP A 111 -18.94 3.30 -8.94
C TRP A 111 -17.46 3.32 -9.32
N GLU A 112 -17.14 3.40 -10.61
CA GLU A 112 -15.79 3.55 -11.13
C GLU A 112 -15.09 4.80 -10.55
N TRP A 113 -15.84 5.87 -10.33
CA TRP A 113 -15.32 7.14 -9.80
C TRP A 113 -15.52 7.27 -8.29
N LEU A 114 -16.68 6.85 -7.79
CA LEU A 114 -17.04 7.04 -6.39
C LEU A 114 -16.14 6.24 -5.45
N ILE A 115 -15.79 5.00 -5.80
CA ILE A 115 -14.95 4.13 -4.94
C ILE A 115 -13.54 4.73 -4.75
N PRO A 116 -12.78 5.08 -5.81
CA PRO A 116 -11.47 5.71 -5.66
C PRO A 116 -11.52 7.04 -4.91
N VAL A 117 -12.53 7.88 -5.17
CA VAL A 117 -12.66 9.19 -4.49
C VAL A 117 -12.90 9.01 -2.99
N VAL A 118 -13.86 8.15 -2.60
CA VAL A 118 -14.14 7.87 -1.19
C VAL A 118 -12.91 7.26 -0.51
N PHE A 119 -12.24 6.32 -1.18
CA PHE A 119 -11.01 5.72 -0.69
C PHE A 119 -9.93 6.79 -0.44
N MET A 120 -9.67 7.67 -1.41
CA MET A 120 -8.65 8.72 -1.29
C MET A 120 -9.01 9.73 -0.19
N ALA A 121 -10.28 10.12 -0.08
CA ALA A 121 -10.76 11.02 0.97
C ALA A 121 -10.53 10.45 2.38
N MET A 122 -10.62 9.13 2.54
CA MET A 122 -10.30 8.46 3.81
C MET A 122 -8.79 8.22 3.99
N LEU A 123 -8.09 7.83 2.92
CA LEU A 123 -6.68 7.46 2.96
C LEU A 123 -5.80 8.67 3.26
N VAL A 124 -5.96 9.78 2.56
CA VAL A 124 -5.04 10.94 2.63
C VAL A 124 -4.88 11.46 4.07
N PRO A 125 -5.96 11.71 4.84
CA PRO A 125 -5.82 12.13 6.24
C PRO A 125 -5.25 11.06 7.17
N ALA A 126 -5.48 9.78 6.86
CA ALA A 126 -5.03 8.65 7.66
C ALA A 126 -3.59 8.18 7.33
N LEU A 127 -3.05 8.60 6.17
CA LEU A 127 -1.79 8.12 5.62
C LEU A 127 -0.61 8.23 6.60
N PRO A 128 -0.41 9.35 7.33
CA PRO A 128 0.70 9.43 8.28
C PRO A 128 0.54 8.47 9.46
N LEU A 129 -0.70 8.18 9.88
CA LEU A 129 -0.96 7.23 10.96
C LEU A 129 -0.76 5.78 10.51
N PHE A 130 -1.11 5.43 9.28
CA PHE A 130 -0.82 4.11 8.73
C PHE A 130 0.67 3.88 8.56
N ALA A 131 1.39 4.85 7.99
CA ALA A 131 2.84 4.81 7.92
C ALA A 131 3.45 4.63 9.33
N TYR A 132 2.99 5.40 10.32
CA TYR A 132 3.47 5.26 11.71
C TYR A 132 3.22 3.86 12.30
N ALA A 133 2.03 3.29 12.06
CA ALA A 133 1.69 1.96 12.54
C ALA A 133 2.59 0.88 11.92
N GLU A 134 2.84 0.96 10.61
CA GLU A 134 3.73 0.03 9.90
C GLU A 134 5.18 0.18 10.34
N GLU A 135 5.67 1.41 10.48
CA GLU A 135 7.03 1.67 10.95
C GLU A 135 7.25 1.13 12.36
N ARG A 136 6.27 1.28 13.26
CA ARG A 136 6.32 0.65 14.58
C ARG A 136 6.36 -0.87 14.52
N MET A 137 5.59 -1.48 13.61
CA MET A 137 5.48 -2.94 13.49
C MET A 137 6.75 -3.56 12.91
N PHE A 138 7.38 -2.91 11.93
CA PHE A 138 8.47 -3.49 11.17
C PHE A 138 9.87 -2.97 11.56
N ARG A 139 9.99 -1.84 12.28
CA ARG A 139 11.29 -1.19 12.53
C ARG A 139 11.61 -0.92 14.00
N ARG A 140 10.62 -0.91 14.89
CA ARG A 140 10.89 -0.63 16.31
C ARG A 140 11.89 -1.65 16.87
N CYS A 141 12.90 -1.15 17.58
CA CYS A 141 14.03 -1.91 18.13
C CYS A 141 15.00 -2.49 17.07
N ALA A 142 14.92 -2.07 15.81
CA ALA A 142 15.78 -2.61 14.75
C ALA A 142 17.28 -2.39 14.99
N GLU A 143 17.67 -1.40 15.79
CA GLU A 143 19.06 -1.16 16.19
C GLU A 143 19.67 -2.36 16.94
N GLN A 144 18.85 -3.17 17.62
CA GLN A 144 19.29 -4.35 18.38
C GLN A 144 19.28 -5.63 17.51
N TRP A 145 18.72 -5.57 16.31
CA TRP A 145 18.58 -6.73 15.46
C TRP A 145 19.86 -7.03 14.68
N SER A 146 20.12 -8.32 14.48
CA SER A 146 21.13 -8.77 13.52
C SER A 146 20.78 -8.34 12.10
N THR A 147 21.80 -8.22 11.24
CA THR A 147 21.62 -7.88 9.82
C THR A 147 20.66 -8.84 9.10
N ARG A 148 20.71 -10.14 9.42
CA ARG A 148 19.80 -11.15 8.87
C ARG A 148 18.34 -10.87 9.24
N ARG A 149 18.06 -10.54 10.50
CA ARG A 149 16.70 -10.20 10.95
C ARG A 149 16.19 -8.91 10.31
N ARG A 150 17.06 -7.91 10.10
CA ARG A 150 16.71 -6.68 9.37
C ARG A 150 16.33 -6.98 7.93
N ALA A 151 17.13 -7.79 7.22
CA ALA A 151 16.84 -8.20 5.85
C ALA A 151 15.50 -8.96 5.77
N ALA A 152 15.26 -9.92 6.66
CA ALA A 152 13.99 -10.64 6.71
C ALA A 152 12.79 -9.72 6.94
N LYS A 153 12.92 -8.71 7.83
CA LYS A 153 11.85 -7.73 8.09
C LYS A 153 11.60 -6.78 6.93
N VAL A 154 12.63 -6.44 6.17
CA VAL A 154 12.52 -5.67 4.92
C VAL A 154 11.73 -6.46 3.87
N VAL A 155 12.03 -7.75 3.69
CA VAL A 155 11.27 -8.62 2.77
C VAL A 155 9.84 -8.84 3.25
N GLN A 156 9.65 -9.09 4.56
CA GLN A 156 8.31 -9.26 5.14
C GLN A 156 7.45 -8.00 4.96
N PHE A 157 8.05 -6.81 5.06
CA PHE A 157 7.36 -5.55 4.80
C PHE A 157 6.83 -5.48 3.36
N GLY A 158 7.63 -5.90 2.37
CA GLY A 158 7.15 -5.97 1.01
C GLY A 158 6.01 -6.98 0.87
N LEU A 159 6.25 -8.23 1.29
CA LEU A 159 5.31 -9.35 1.12
C LEU A 159 3.95 -9.17 1.80
N VAL A 160 3.84 -8.38 2.88
CA VAL A 160 2.53 -8.12 3.52
C VAL A 160 1.54 -7.44 2.55
N HIS A 161 2.04 -6.75 1.53
CA HIS A 161 1.21 -6.10 0.52
C HIS A 161 0.50 -7.10 -0.39
N ALA A 162 1.02 -8.33 -0.52
CA ALA A 162 0.31 -9.39 -1.24
C ALA A 162 -1.03 -9.74 -0.58
N LEU A 163 -1.16 -9.52 0.75
CA LEU A 163 -2.42 -9.74 1.47
C LEU A 163 -3.53 -8.80 1.00
N ILE A 164 -3.19 -7.62 0.50
CA ILE A 164 -4.17 -6.64 -0.03
C ILE A 164 -4.33 -6.70 -1.56
N GLY A 165 -3.87 -7.79 -2.18
CA GLY A 165 -4.11 -8.08 -3.60
C GLY A 165 -3.04 -7.58 -4.54
N ILE A 166 -1.94 -7.03 -4.02
CA ILE A 166 -0.79 -6.63 -4.84
C ILE A 166 -0.07 -7.89 -5.35
N PRO A 167 0.34 -7.97 -6.63
CA PRO A 167 1.08 -9.10 -7.17
C PRO A 167 2.35 -9.42 -6.36
N ILE A 168 2.73 -10.70 -6.28
CA ILE A 168 3.88 -11.13 -5.46
C ILE A 168 5.18 -10.42 -5.91
N GLY A 169 5.40 -10.25 -7.21
CA GLY A 169 6.55 -9.55 -7.77
C GLY A 169 6.60 -8.09 -7.33
N VAL A 170 5.46 -7.39 -7.38
CA VAL A 170 5.34 -6.01 -6.89
C VAL A 170 5.55 -5.95 -5.36
N ALA A 171 4.98 -6.89 -4.61
CA ALA A 171 5.17 -6.98 -3.16
C ALA A 171 6.65 -7.20 -2.80
N LEU A 172 7.37 -8.03 -3.54
CA LEU A 172 8.82 -8.19 -3.41
C LEU A 172 9.55 -6.88 -3.73
N ALA A 173 9.20 -6.19 -4.82
CA ALA A 173 9.80 -4.91 -5.20
C ALA A 173 9.63 -3.83 -4.11
N LEU A 174 8.49 -3.79 -3.41
CA LEU A 174 8.24 -2.88 -2.28
C LEU A 174 9.22 -3.06 -1.11
N SER A 175 9.95 -4.18 -1.06
CA SER A 175 11.04 -4.39 -0.11
C SER A 175 12.17 -3.37 -0.29
N ILE A 176 12.35 -2.79 -1.49
CA ILE A 176 13.31 -1.69 -1.72
C ILE A 176 12.91 -0.45 -0.91
N GLY A 177 11.62 -0.07 -0.93
CA GLY A 177 11.08 0.97 -0.06
C GLY A 177 11.27 0.62 1.42
N GLY A 178 11.00 -0.65 1.78
CA GLY A 178 11.23 -1.15 3.13
C GLY A 178 12.69 -1.03 3.61
N ALA A 179 13.65 -1.25 2.72
CA ALA A 179 15.08 -1.08 2.98
C ALA A 179 15.44 0.40 3.18
N TYR A 180 14.89 1.29 2.34
CA TYR A 180 15.05 2.73 2.49
C TYR A 180 14.54 3.23 3.85
N PHE A 181 13.34 2.80 4.27
CA PHE A 181 12.78 3.19 5.56
C PHE A 181 13.58 2.63 6.74
N MET A 182 14.06 1.38 6.64
CA MET A 182 14.96 0.77 7.62
C MET A 182 16.28 1.57 7.74
N ALA A 183 16.85 1.99 6.62
CA ALA A 183 18.06 2.80 6.60
C ALA A 183 17.83 4.20 7.22
N SER A 184 16.66 4.80 6.99
CA SER A 184 16.24 6.06 7.61
C SER A 184 16.14 5.93 9.14
N TYR A 185 15.44 4.89 9.62
CA TYR A 185 15.31 4.56 11.05
C TYR A 185 16.69 4.44 11.71
N LEU A 186 17.55 3.55 11.18
CA LEU A 186 18.86 3.27 11.80
C LEU A 186 19.78 4.48 11.77
N ARG A 187 19.70 5.32 10.74
CA ARG A 187 20.48 6.57 10.64
C ARG A 187 20.03 7.58 11.70
N SER A 188 18.74 7.74 11.89
CA SER A 188 18.18 8.62 12.93
C SER A 188 18.53 8.12 14.32
N TYR A 189 18.39 6.81 14.58
CA TYR A 189 18.76 6.22 15.86
C TYR A 189 20.23 6.46 16.19
N ARG A 190 21.16 6.28 15.23
CA ARG A 190 22.59 6.55 15.45
C ARG A 190 22.90 8.00 15.83
N ARG A 191 22.05 8.96 15.44
CA ARG A 191 22.23 10.39 15.73
C ARG A 191 21.60 10.82 17.05
N HIS A 192 20.46 10.25 17.39
CA HIS A 192 19.63 10.72 18.50
C HIS A 192 19.51 9.72 19.66
N LEU A 193 19.95 8.48 19.47
CA LEU A 193 19.84 7.37 20.42
C LEU A 193 18.41 7.20 20.99
N SER A 194 17.40 7.54 20.18
CA SER A 194 15.99 7.49 20.54
C SER A 194 15.21 6.66 19.52
N GLN A 195 14.61 5.56 19.99
CA GLN A 195 13.72 4.74 19.15
C GLN A 195 12.49 5.52 18.69
N GLN A 196 11.98 6.43 19.51
CA GLN A 196 10.82 7.24 19.17
C GLN A 196 11.15 8.18 18.02
N GLU A 197 12.25 8.92 18.10
CA GLU A 197 12.66 9.82 17.01
C GLU A 197 13.05 9.05 15.74
N ALA A 198 13.68 7.87 15.90
CA ALA A 198 13.99 7.00 14.76
C ALA A 198 12.73 6.50 14.05
N THR A 199 11.70 6.11 14.81
CA THR A 199 10.40 5.69 14.27
C THR A 199 9.70 6.86 13.58
N LEU A 200 9.72 8.07 14.17
CA LEU A 200 9.14 9.26 13.55
C LEU A 200 9.87 9.64 12.26
N GLU A 201 11.19 9.55 12.22
CA GLU A 201 11.96 9.85 11.00
C GLU A 201 11.65 8.87 9.86
N SER A 202 11.59 7.56 10.15
CA SER A 202 11.21 6.59 9.12
C SER A 202 9.74 6.74 8.71
N THR A 203 8.87 7.14 9.65
CA THR A 203 7.46 7.49 9.37
C THR A 203 7.35 8.68 8.44
N ARG A 204 8.16 9.73 8.62
CA ARG A 204 8.19 10.91 7.72
C ARG A 204 8.62 10.51 6.32
N ALA A 205 9.67 9.69 6.21
CA ALA A 205 10.15 9.17 4.93
C ALA A 205 9.06 8.32 4.23
N HIS A 206 8.43 7.41 4.96
CA HIS A 206 7.36 6.56 4.45
C HIS A 206 6.11 7.36 4.06
N THR A 207 5.67 8.30 4.89
CA THR A 207 4.55 9.21 4.58
C THR A 207 4.84 10.03 3.34
N THR A 208 6.06 10.53 3.17
CA THR A 208 6.47 11.31 1.99
C THR A 208 6.50 10.44 0.74
N TYR A 209 7.03 9.22 0.83
CA TYR A 209 7.04 8.24 -0.25
C TYR A 209 5.61 7.92 -0.73
N ASN A 210 4.71 7.58 0.19
CA ASN A 210 3.31 7.29 -0.14
C ASN A 210 2.57 8.55 -0.64
N GLY A 211 2.83 9.71 -0.05
CA GLY A 211 2.22 10.97 -0.46
C GLY A 211 2.59 11.36 -1.89
N LEU A 212 3.84 11.12 -2.31
CA LEU A 212 4.25 11.34 -3.70
C LEU A 212 3.53 10.38 -4.65
N ILE A 213 3.44 9.09 -4.30
CA ILE A 213 2.68 8.11 -5.10
C ILE A 213 1.23 8.55 -5.27
N VAL A 214 0.55 8.92 -4.18
CA VAL A 214 -0.83 9.42 -4.22
C VAL A 214 -0.95 10.66 -5.12
N THR A 215 -0.01 11.59 -5.01
CA THR A 215 0.02 12.81 -5.84
C THR A 215 0.18 12.46 -7.33
N LEU A 216 1.07 11.53 -7.67
CA LEU A 216 1.27 11.06 -9.04
C LEU A 216 0.03 10.36 -9.59
N ILE A 217 -0.62 9.50 -8.79
CA ILE A 217 -1.86 8.81 -9.19
C ILE A 217 -2.96 9.83 -9.47
N ILE A 218 -3.19 10.79 -8.56
CA ILE A 218 -4.20 11.84 -8.75
C ILE A 218 -3.88 12.66 -10.01
N THR A 219 -2.62 13.01 -10.22
CA THR A 219 -2.20 13.80 -11.39
C THR A 219 -2.43 13.03 -12.68
N ALA A 220 -2.10 11.74 -12.72
CA ALA A 220 -2.32 10.88 -13.88
C ALA A 220 -3.81 10.73 -14.20
N VAL A 221 -4.67 10.49 -13.20
CA VAL A 221 -6.12 10.37 -13.37
C VAL A 221 -6.74 11.68 -13.87
N VAL A 222 -6.35 12.82 -13.29
CA VAL A 222 -6.83 14.14 -13.74
C VAL A 222 -6.37 14.45 -15.16
N ALA A 223 -5.11 14.16 -15.48
CA ALA A 223 -4.58 14.38 -16.84
C ALA A 223 -5.31 13.50 -17.87
N ASP A 224 -5.55 12.23 -17.57
CA ASP A 224 -6.32 11.33 -18.42
C ASP A 224 -7.74 11.86 -18.67
N THR A 225 -8.42 12.32 -17.60
CA THR A 225 -9.76 12.91 -17.71
C THR A 225 -9.78 14.17 -18.58
N ILE A 226 -8.74 15.00 -18.53
CA ILE A 226 -8.65 16.24 -19.33
C ILE A 226 -8.29 15.95 -20.79
N LEU A 227 -7.42 14.96 -21.03
CA LEU A 227 -6.88 14.67 -22.37
C LEU A 227 -7.78 13.74 -23.19
N ASN A 228 -8.51 12.84 -22.54
CA ASN A 228 -9.32 11.80 -23.18
C ASN A 228 -10.83 11.93 -22.91
N GLY A 229 -11.24 12.90 -22.10
CA GLY A 229 -12.65 13.19 -21.75
C GLY A 229 -13.31 14.26 -22.61
#